data_AF-A0A7X7N2C3-F1
#
_entry.id   AF-A0A7X7N2C3-F1
#
_cell.length_a   1.000
_cell.length_b   1.000
_cell.length_c   1.000
_cell.angle_alpha   90.00
_cell.angle_beta   90.00
_cell.angle_gamma   90.00
#
_symmetry.space_group_name_H-M   'P 1'
#
loop_
_entity.id
_entity.type
_entity.pdbx_description
1 polymer ?
#
loop_
_entity_poly.entity_id
_entity_poly.type
_entity_poly.pdbx_seq_one_letter_code
_entity_poly.pdbx_strand_id
1 'polypeptide(L)'
;KGTGKSHIYSEFSPHGMLISGGEVTVAKLFVNNSTGRIGLVGYWDAVAFDEFAGKKKRADRALVDILKNYMANKSFSRGIETLGAEASMVFVGNTAHTVPYMLKNSDLFDELPEQYHDPAFLDRIHFYIPGWEFEQIRNEMFSNGYGFVVDYLAEVLRHMRDADYSDKYQQYFELSSDITTRDRDGVHKTFSGLMKLIHPTGEASKKEIETLLQTAIEGRRRVKDQLIRIDSTMVPVKFEYRSLGGEWTSVTTLEADEFPELYGVSDTGSSLESGVESSSESNGESNTDSTSDGQSSAILSAGSVSAEKFAVTGTAAAKPFAAVFSADEEKKKLKTGHYKIPEGRKGVSYDILFGPYIAGANRIELVDPYIRVAYQARNLMEFIETVAKAKDASQEVTVVLITKISDEGSDMVSKQAELLEDVQNGATLIGINLEIEYSETIHDRSIKTDTGWLISLGRGLDIFQQFDTSWFDPRLRQQRYRQVKEFEITYMRQAVKE
;
A
#
# COMPACT_ATOMS: atom_id res chain seq x y z
N LYS A 1 9.67 3.00 5.96
CA LYS A 1 10.64 3.78 6.78
C LYS A 1 12.03 3.64 6.15
N GLY A 2 13.04 4.47 6.51
CA GLY A 2 14.41 4.30 5.98
C GLY A 2 14.65 4.76 4.53
N THR A 3 13.79 5.63 4.00
CA THR A 3 13.84 6.10 2.60
C THR A 3 14.57 7.44 2.43
N GLY A 4 15.32 7.90 3.44
CA GLY A 4 16.11 9.15 3.36
C GLY A 4 15.32 10.46 3.28
N LYS A 5 14.00 10.44 3.54
CA LYS A 5 13.10 11.60 3.35
C LYS A 5 13.60 12.90 4.00
N SER A 6 13.88 12.87 5.29
CA SER A 6 14.28 14.06 6.06
C SER A 6 15.71 14.50 5.72
N HIS A 7 16.59 13.54 5.42
CA HIS A 7 18.00 13.79 5.12
C HIS A 7 18.20 14.67 3.88
N ILE A 8 17.33 14.52 2.87
CA ILE A 8 17.38 15.38 1.67
C ILE A 8 17.20 16.85 2.04
N TYR A 9 16.27 17.17 2.95
CA TYR A 9 15.98 18.56 3.29
C TYR A 9 16.91 19.15 4.35
N SER A 10 17.70 18.32 5.06
CA SER A 10 18.71 18.80 6.00
C SER A 10 20.10 18.92 5.38
N GLU A 11 20.49 17.97 4.51
CA GLU A 11 21.88 17.86 4.03
C GLU A 11 22.08 18.16 2.53
N PHE A 12 21.03 18.12 1.69
CA PHE A 12 21.22 18.22 0.23
C PHE A 12 21.41 19.65 -0.27
N SER A 13 20.89 20.66 0.44
CA SER A 13 20.94 22.04 -0.02
C SER A 13 21.09 23.02 1.15
N PRO A 14 22.03 23.98 1.07
CA PRO A 14 22.14 25.05 2.05
C PRO A 14 21.01 26.07 1.93
N HIS A 15 20.08 25.91 0.97
CA HIS A 15 18.93 26.80 0.75
C HIS A 15 17.60 26.17 1.19
N GLY A 16 17.64 24.98 1.80
CA GLY A 16 16.50 24.33 2.44
C GLY A 16 16.52 24.48 3.96
N MET A 17 15.32 24.56 4.57
CA MET A 17 15.17 24.48 6.02
C MET A 17 14.24 23.33 6.38
N LEU A 18 14.73 22.40 7.20
CA LEU A 18 13.93 21.34 7.82
C LEU A 18 13.45 21.78 9.20
N ILE A 19 12.14 21.73 9.42
CA ILE A 19 11.51 22.00 10.70
C ILE A 19 11.05 20.67 11.29
N SER A 20 11.74 20.18 12.32
CA SER A 20 11.39 18.95 13.02
C SER A 20 10.50 19.21 14.24
N GLY A 21 9.44 18.41 14.39
CA GLY A 21 8.86 18.07 15.69
C GLY A 21 8.22 19.18 16.54
N GLY A 22 7.75 20.29 15.97
CA GLY A 22 7.15 21.38 16.77
C GLY A 22 6.01 22.13 16.10
N GLU A 23 5.11 22.70 16.91
CA GLU A 23 4.08 23.64 16.47
C GLU A 23 4.77 24.85 15.81
N VAL A 24 4.67 24.95 14.49
CA VAL A 24 5.14 26.13 13.75
C VAL A 24 4.13 27.24 13.98
N THR A 25 4.63 28.42 14.33
CA THR A 25 3.79 29.61 14.51
C THR A 25 3.84 30.49 13.27
N VAL A 26 2.80 31.30 13.08
CA VAL A 26 2.75 32.34 12.03
C VAL A 26 3.98 33.23 12.07
N ALA A 27 4.43 33.59 13.27
CA ALA A 27 5.59 34.47 13.46
C ALA A 27 6.90 33.86 12.97
N LYS A 28 7.08 32.54 13.16
CA LYS A 28 8.28 31.83 12.72
C LYS A 28 8.28 31.63 11.21
N LEU A 29 7.13 31.32 10.62
CA LEU A 29 7.03 31.01 9.19
C LEU A 29 7.02 32.27 8.32
N PHE A 30 6.22 33.28 8.69
CA PHE A 30 5.91 34.44 7.84
C PHE A 30 6.51 35.74 8.33
N VAL A 31 6.01 36.27 9.44
CA VAL A 31 6.48 37.53 10.00
C VAL A 31 6.13 37.64 11.47
N ASN A 32 7.11 38.04 12.26
CA ASN A 32 6.87 38.40 13.63
C ASN A 32 6.38 39.86 13.70
N ASN A 33 5.10 40.08 13.99
CA ASN A 33 4.50 41.41 14.04
C ASN A 33 5.07 42.32 15.14
N SER A 34 5.65 41.79 16.21
CA SER A 34 6.23 42.61 17.28
C SER A 34 7.64 43.11 16.97
N THR A 35 8.44 42.32 16.25
CA THR A 35 9.82 42.68 15.88
C THR A 35 9.96 43.14 14.43
N GLY A 36 8.96 42.88 13.60
CA GLY A 36 8.98 43.15 12.17
C GLY A 36 9.90 42.25 11.35
N ARG A 37 10.47 41.21 11.94
CA ARG A 37 11.37 40.28 11.26
C ARG A 37 10.59 39.32 10.37
N ILE A 38 11.06 39.16 9.14
CA ILE A 38 10.54 38.17 8.20
C ILE A 38 10.85 36.77 8.74
N GLY A 39 9.96 35.83 8.49
CA GLY A 39 10.07 34.44 8.87
C GLY A 39 10.80 33.61 7.82
N LEU A 40 10.77 32.29 8.00
CA LEU A 40 11.52 31.34 7.18
C LEU A 40 11.24 31.47 5.67
N VAL A 41 10.00 31.73 5.26
CA VAL A 41 9.64 31.78 3.84
C VAL A 41 10.33 32.90 3.06
N GLY A 42 10.82 33.93 3.74
CA GLY A 42 11.56 35.02 3.09
C GLY A 42 13.06 34.79 2.95
N TYR A 43 13.61 33.73 3.55
CA TYR A 43 15.06 33.45 3.55
C TYR A 43 15.43 32.15 2.84
N TRP A 44 14.51 31.18 2.79
CA TRP A 44 14.78 29.84 2.30
C TRP A 44 14.06 29.59 0.97
N ASP A 45 14.68 28.79 0.10
CA ASP A 45 14.09 28.42 -1.19
C ASP A 45 13.11 27.24 -1.05
N ALA A 46 13.26 26.45 0.02
CA ALA A 46 12.37 25.37 0.42
C ALA A 46 12.26 25.28 1.95
N VAL A 47 11.04 25.13 2.46
CA VAL A 47 10.74 24.90 3.88
C VAL A 47 10.01 23.58 4.01
N ALA A 48 10.65 22.62 4.67
CA ALA A 48 10.16 21.28 4.89
C ALA A 48 9.71 21.08 6.34
N PHE A 49 8.52 20.50 6.52
CA PHE A 49 7.98 20.11 7.82
C PHE A 49 8.22 18.62 7.99
N ASP A 50 9.11 18.26 8.92
CA ASP A 50 9.36 16.86 9.26
C ASP A 50 8.38 16.36 10.32
N GLU A 51 8.14 15.05 10.29
CA GLU A 51 7.16 14.38 11.14
C GLU A 51 5.82 15.09 11.11
N PHE A 52 5.40 15.62 9.96
CA PHE A 52 4.17 16.41 9.86
C PHE A 52 2.91 15.60 10.21
N ALA A 53 3.00 14.26 10.13
CA ALA A 53 1.98 13.33 10.55
C ALA A 53 1.68 13.38 12.07
N GLY A 54 0.40 13.26 12.41
CA GLY A 54 -0.13 13.13 13.76
C GLY A 54 -1.37 13.99 13.97
N LYS A 55 -2.56 13.37 13.88
CA LYS A 55 -3.88 14.02 14.10
C LYS A 55 -3.97 14.85 15.39
N LYS A 56 -3.27 14.44 16.45
CA LYS A 56 -3.29 15.10 17.77
C LYS A 56 -2.38 16.32 17.88
N LYS A 57 -1.56 16.64 16.87
CA LYS A 57 -0.70 17.83 16.89
C LYS A 57 -1.58 19.07 16.79
N ARG A 58 -1.40 20.03 17.71
CA ARG A 58 -2.14 21.30 17.62
C ARG A 58 -1.55 22.12 16.48
N ALA A 59 -2.36 22.43 15.49
CA ALA A 59 -2.01 23.42 14.48
C ALA A 59 -2.90 24.66 14.64
N ASP A 60 -2.29 25.83 14.44
CA ASP A 60 -3.01 27.10 14.46
C ASP A 60 -3.81 27.25 13.16
N ARG A 61 -5.14 27.38 13.27
CA ARG A 61 -6.01 27.62 12.12
C ARG A 61 -5.62 28.89 11.35
N ALA A 62 -5.16 29.92 12.06
CA ALA A 62 -4.71 31.17 11.43
C ALA A 62 -3.48 30.93 10.54
N LEU A 63 -2.60 30.01 10.91
CA LEU A 63 -1.45 29.63 10.08
C LEU A 63 -1.90 28.98 8.78
N VAL A 64 -2.84 28.03 8.83
CA VAL A 64 -3.33 27.33 7.64
C VAL A 64 -4.01 28.31 6.69
N ASP A 65 -4.79 29.26 7.21
CA ASP A 65 -5.46 30.26 6.36
C ASP A 65 -4.47 31.21 5.68
N ILE A 66 -3.38 31.61 6.35
CA ILE A 66 -2.30 32.37 5.73
C ILE A 66 -1.56 31.52 4.69
N LEU A 67 -1.31 30.24 4.98
CA LEU A 67 -0.70 29.29 4.04
C LEU A 67 -1.52 29.14 2.77
N LYS A 68 -2.86 29.08 2.85
CA LYS A 68 -3.74 29.04 1.68
C LYS A 68 -3.49 30.26 0.77
N ASN A 69 -3.41 31.47 1.32
CA ASN A 69 -3.12 32.65 0.51
C ASN A 69 -1.71 32.58 -0.09
N TYR A 70 -0.71 32.28 0.75
CA TYR A 70 0.68 32.20 0.34
C TYR A 70 0.93 31.17 -0.77
N MET A 71 0.42 29.95 -0.64
CA MET A 71 0.63 28.89 -1.63
C MET A 71 -0.08 29.17 -2.96
N ALA A 72 -1.13 30.00 -2.96
CA ALA A 72 -1.80 30.43 -4.19
C ALA A 72 -1.08 31.62 -4.85
N ASN A 73 -0.69 32.62 -4.06
CA ASN A 73 -0.30 33.94 -4.56
C ASN A 73 1.20 34.26 -4.39
N LYS A 74 1.98 33.40 -3.75
CA LYS A 74 3.38 33.65 -3.34
C LYS A 74 3.56 34.91 -2.47
N SER A 75 2.52 35.27 -1.72
CA SER A 75 2.52 36.49 -0.92
C SER A 75 1.79 36.32 0.40
N PHE A 76 2.18 37.09 1.40
CA PHE A 76 1.53 37.15 2.69
C PHE A 76 1.47 38.59 3.22
N SER A 77 0.48 38.88 4.06
CA SER A 77 0.22 40.23 4.55
C SER A 77 0.87 40.48 5.91
N ARG A 78 1.47 41.66 6.06
CA ARG A 78 1.99 42.24 7.30
C ARG A 78 1.24 43.56 7.56
N GLY A 79 0.15 43.50 8.30
CA GLY A 79 -0.70 44.68 8.51
C GLY A 79 -1.30 45.14 7.17
N ILE A 80 -0.83 46.28 6.65
CA ILE A 80 -1.30 46.89 5.39
C ILE A 80 -0.37 46.56 4.20
N GLU A 81 0.87 46.13 4.47
CA GLU A 81 1.85 45.80 3.42
C GLU A 81 1.77 44.32 3.03
N THR A 82 1.94 44.03 1.74
CA THR A 82 2.01 42.65 1.21
C THR A 82 3.46 42.35 0.85
N LEU A 83 3.98 41.24 1.38
CA LEU A 83 5.34 40.77 1.12
C LEU A 83 5.29 39.53 0.22
N GLY A 84 6.17 39.49 -0.77
CA GLY A 84 6.36 38.33 -1.64
C GLY A 84 7.41 37.37 -1.07
N ALA A 85 7.24 36.07 -1.30
CA ALA A 85 8.20 35.02 -0.98
C ALA A 85 8.03 33.82 -1.92
N GLU A 86 9.12 33.11 -2.20
CA GLU A 86 9.15 32.03 -3.20
C GLU A 86 9.53 30.65 -2.63
N ALA A 87 9.56 30.53 -1.30
CA ALA A 87 9.84 29.28 -0.62
C ALA A 87 8.81 28.20 -0.99
N SER A 88 9.27 27.07 -1.50
CA SER A 88 8.43 25.88 -1.69
C SER A 88 8.10 25.24 -0.34
N MET A 89 6.87 24.80 -0.16
CA MET A 89 6.44 24.08 1.05
C MET A 89 6.51 22.57 0.82
N VAL A 90 7.12 21.85 1.76
CA VAL A 90 7.19 20.39 1.75
C VAL A 90 6.68 19.85 3.07
N PHE A 91 5.82 18.83 3.02
CA PHE A 91 5.28 18.17 4.21
C PHE A 91 5.70 16.71 4.18
N VAL A 92 6.53 16.31 5.14
CA VAL A 92 7.08 14.96 5.24
C VAL A 92 6.41 14.25 6.40
N GLY A 93 5.71 13.16 6.10
CA GLY A 93 5.00 12.34 7.08
C GLY A 93 5.27 10.85 6.89
N ASN A 94 4.84 10.06 7.88
CA ASN A 94 4.69 8.62 7.72
C ASN A 94 3.19 8.30 7.81
N THR A 95 2.76 7.29 7.06
CA THR A 95 1.42 6.72 7.21
C THR A 95 1.40 5.80 8.43
N ALA A 96 0.28 5.74 9.16
CA ALA A 96 0.11 4.78 10.23
C ALA A 96 -0.36 3.41 9.72
N HIS A 97 -1.11 3.43 8.61
CA HIS A 97 -1.77 2.26 8.05
C HIS A 97 -1.26 1.93 6.64
N THR A 98 -1.57 0.70 6.19
CA THR A 98 -1.34 0.24 4.82
C THR A 98 -2.22 0.99 3.81
N VAL A 99 -1.78 1.06 2.54
CA VAL A 99 -2.53 1.74 1.47
C VAL A 99 -3.95 1.19 1.32
N PRO A 100 -4.19 -0.13 1.24
CA PRO A 100 -5.55 -0.68 1.14
C PRO A 100 -6.45 -0.31 2.32
N TYR A 101 -5.89 -0.28 3.53
CA TYR A 101 -6.63 0.12 4.72
C TYR A 101 -7.07 1.59 4.61
N MET A 102 -6.16 2.49 4.23
CA MET A 102 -6.48 3.92 4.07
C MET A 102 -7.51 4.13 2.97
N LEU A 103 -7.38 3.45 1.82
CA LEU A 103 -8.34 3.57 0.71
C LEU A 103 -9.75 3.11 1.09
N LYS A 104 -9.89 2.15 2.02
CA LYS A 104 -11.19 1.66 2.48
C LYS A 104 -11.80 2.52 3.57
N ASN A 105 -10.99 2.99 4.52
CA ASN A 105 -11.48 3.57 5.77
C ASN A 105 -11.32 5.09 5.86
N SER A 106 -10.48 5.70 5.03
CA SER A 106 -10.19 7.14 5.04
C SER A 106 -9.64 7.63 3.69
N ASP A 107 -8.43 8.19 3.68
CA ASP A 107 -7.74 8.80 2.54
C ASP A 107 -6.22 8.83 2.79
N LEU A 108 -5.42 9.17 1.77
CA LEU A 108 -3.94 9.19 1.87
C LEU A 108 -3.38 10.38 2.67
N PHE A 109 -4.22 11.33 3.08
CA PHE A 109 -3.89 12.48 3.94
C PHE A 109 -4.43 12.33 5.37
N ASP A 110 -4.99 11.18 5.74
CA ASP A 110 -5.63 10.95 7.04
C ASP A 110 -4.72 11.28 8.23
N GLU A 111 -3.42 11.06 8.10
CA GLU A 111 -2.44 11.36 9.15
C GLU A 111 -2.13 12.85 9.35
N LEU A 112 -2.63 13.74 8.50
CA LEU A 112 -2.43 15.18 8.70
C LEU A 112 -3.15 15.68 9.96
N PRO A 113 -2.64 16.74 10.61
CA PRO A 113 -3.39 17.40 11.68
C PRO A 113 -4.73 17.92 11.14
N GLU A 114 -5.78 17.89 11.96
CA GLU A 114 -7.16 18.20 11.54
C GLU A 114 -7.29 19.55 10.81
N GLN A 115 -6.51 20.56 11.20
CA GLN A 115 -6.56 21.88 10.57
C GLN A 115 -5.97 21.89 9.15
N TYR A 116 -5.10 20.94 8.82
CA TYR A 116 -4.52 20.77 7.48
C TYR A 116 -5.29 19.77 6.61
N HIS A 117 -6.18 18.97 7.21
CA HIS A 117 -7.16 18.15 6.49
C HIS A 117 -8.32 19.03 5.99
N ASP A 118 -7.96 20.04 5.20
CA ASP A 118 -8.85 21.06 4.64
C ASP A 118 -8.73 21.00 3.11
N PRO A 119 -9.83 20.78 2.37
CA PRO A 119 -9.80 20.64 0.92
C PRO A 119 -9.19 21.85 0.20
N ALA A 120 -9.39 23.08 0.71
CA ALA A 120 -8.81 24.27 0.09
C ALA A 120 -7.30 24.34 0.29
N PHE A 121 -6.78 23.91 1.44
CA PHE A 121 -5.34 23.76 1.66
C PHE A 121 -4.76 22.67 0.77
N LEU A 122 -5.34 21.47 0.81
CA LEU A 122 -4.86 20.30 0.08
C LEU A 122 -4.86 20.52 -1.45
N ASP A 123 -5.83 21.26 -1.98
CA ASP A 123 -5.88 21.61 -3.41
C ASP A 123 -4.70 22.48 -3.88
N ARG A 124 -3.93 23.07 -2.95
CA ARG A 124 -2.69 23.82 -3.26
C ARG A 124 -1.43 22.96 -3.23
N ILE A 125 -1.53 21.67 -2.91
CA ILE A 125 -0.42 20.72 -3.01
C ILE A 125 -0.25 20.32 -4.47
N HIS A 126 0.87 20.67 -5.08
CA HIS A 126 1.09 20.38 -6.50
C HIS A 126 1.30 18.88 -6.78
N PHE A 127 1.89 18.14 -5.84
CA PHE A 127 2.30 16.75 -6.05
C PHE A 127 2.33 15.97 -4.74
N TYR A 128 1.81 14.74 -4.74
CA TYR A 128 1.96 13.78 -3.65
C TYR A 128 3.02 12.73 -4.00
N ILE A 129 4.07 12.61 -3.19
CA ILE A 129 5.12 11.59 -3.34
C ILE A 129 4.80 10.38 -2.44
N PRO A 130 4.39 9.23 -2.99
CA PRO A 130 4.06 8.03 -2.22
C PRO A 130 5.32 7.37 -1.66
N GLY A 131 5.55 7.52 -0.35
CA GLY A 131 6.75 6.98 0.29
C GLY A 131 6.88 5.45 0.30
N TRP A 132 5.80 4.72 0.00
CA TRP A 132 5.77 3.25 -0.09
C TRP A 132 6.27 2.71 -1.45
N GLU A 133 6.35 3.55 -2.48
CA GLU A 133 6.92 3.16 -3.78
C GLU A 133 8.46 3.17 -3.78
N PHE A 134 9.06 3.76 -2.74
CA PHE A 134 10.51 3.84 -2.61
C PHE A 134 11.05 2.67 -1.79
N GLU A 135 12.06 2.01 -2.33
CA GLU A 135 12.85 1.04 -1.59
C GLU A 135 13.64 1.71 -0.45
N GLN A 136 13.94 0.93 0.58
CA GLN A 136 14.86 1.39 1.62
C GLN A 136 16.25 1.58 1.03
N ILE A 137 16.96 2.64 1.45
CA ILE A 137 18.30 2.93 0.95
C ILE A 137 19.24 1.82 1.42
N ARG A 138 19.88 1.14 0.47
CA ARG A 138 20.86 0.07 0.72
C ARG A 138 22.24 0.49 0.21
N ASN A 139 23.29 -0.09 0.78
CA ASN A 139 24.68 0.27 0.41
C ASN A 139 24.97 0.08 -1.09
N GLU A 140 24.29 -0.87 -1.72
CA GLU A 140 24.41 -1.18 -3.15
C GLU A 140 23.86 -0.08 -4.07
N MET A 141 23.02 0.82 -3.54
CA MET A 141 22.45 1.95 -4.30
C MET A 141 23.44 3.12 -4.43
N PHE A 142 24.54 3.11 -3.67
CA PHE A 142 25.55 4.16 -3.76
C PHE A 142 26.48 3.91 -4.94
N SER A 143 26.79 4.99 -5.67
CA SER A 143 27.78 4.96 -6.73
C SER A 143 29.19 4.74 -6.17
N ASN A 144 29.96 3.85 -6.81
CA ASN A 144 31.39 3.68 -6.54
C ASN A 144 32.27 4.67 -7.32
N GLY A 145 31.66 5.55 -8.13
CA GLY A 145 32.34 6.51 -9.00
C GLY A 145 32.43 7.93 -8.41
N TYR A 146 32.90 8.86 -9.25
CA TYR A 146 32.90 10.28 -8.89
C TYR A 146 31.48 10.84 -8.85
N GLY A 147 31.17 11.60 -7.80
CA GLY A 147 29.95 12.39 -7.66
C GLY A 147 30.25 13.88 -7.63
N PHE A 148 29.23 14.70 -7.87
CA PHE A 148 29.33 16.14 -7.61
C PHE A 148 29.35 16.42 -6.10
N VAL A 149 30.08 17.46 -5.70
CA VAL A 149 29.95 18.00 -4.34
C VAL A 149 28.55 18.59 -4.20
N VAL A 150 27.89 18.26 -3.08
CA VAL A 150 26.48 18.60 -2.82
C VAL A 150 26.22 20.11 -2.95
N ASP A 151 27.08 20.95 -2.38
CA ASP A 151 26.95 22.41 -2.47
C ASP A 151 26.98 22.92 -3.93
N TYR A 152 27.85 22.35 -4.76
CA TYR A 152 27.92 22.72 -6.17
C TYR A 152 26.64 22.34 -6.91
N LEU A 153 26.14 21.12 -6.69
CA LEU A 153 24.89 20.67 -7.28
C LEU A 153 23.71 21.54 -6.82
N ALA A 154 23.67 21.90 -5.53
CA ALA A 154 22.64 22.75 -4.96
C ALA A 154 22.62 24.15 -5.60
N GLU A 155 23.77 24.77 -5.82
CA GLU A 155 23.86 26.07 -6.51
C GLU A 155 23.43 25.98 -7.98
N VAL A 156 23.81 24.91 -8.68
CA VAL A 156 23.36 24.67 -10.06
C VAL A 156 21.83 24.55 -10.11
N LEU A 157 21.23 23.73 -9.25
CA LEU A 157 19.77 23.56 -9.20
C LEU A 157 19.04 24.83 -8.78
N ARG A 158 19.64 25.61 -7.88
CA ARG A 158 19.12 26.94 -7.51
C ARG A 158 19.09 27.87 -8.71
N HIS A 159 20.19 27.97 -9.46
CA HIS A 159 20.24 28.79 -10.67
C HIS A 159 19.23 28.33 -11.72
N MET A 160 19.00 27.03 -11.84
CA MET A 160 17.99 26.47 -12.73
C MET A 160 16.54 26.78 -12.32
N ARG A 161 16.27 27.32 -11.13
CA ARG A 161 14.92 27.79 -10.76
C ARG A 161 14.42 28.88 -11.71
N ASP A 162 15.31 29.70 -12.25
CA ASP A 162 15.00 30.81 -13.17
C ASP A 162 14.64 30.34 -14.58
N ALA A 163 15.05 29.13 -14.98
CA ALA A 163 14.67 28.55 -16.27
C ALA A 163 13.21 28.08 -16.23
N ASP A 164 12.45 28.25 -17.31
CA ASP A 164 11.09 27.73 -17.40
C ASP A 164 10.97 26.64 -18.47
N TYR A 165 10.69 25.41 -18.02
CA TYR A 165 10.48 24.25 -18.88
C TYR A 165 9.01 23.76 -18.87
N SER A 166 8.09 24.54 -18.30
CA SER A 166 6.67 24.15 -18.13
C SER A 166 6.00 23.77 -19.45
N ASP A 167 6.36 24.44 -20.55
CA ASP A 167 5.72 24.24 -21.86
C ASP A 167 6.45 23.24 -22.76
N LYS A 168 7.58 22.64 -22.31
CA LYS A 168 8.42 21.78 -23.17
C LYS A 168 7.69 20.53 -23.67
N TYR A 169 6.63 20.09 -23.01
CA TYR A 169 5.82 18.96 -23.48
C TYR A 169 4.88 19.32 -24.64
N GLN A 170 4.52 20.61 -24.79
CA GLN A 170 3.48 21.06 -25.73
C GLN A 170 3.86 20.83 -27.20
N GLN A 171 5.15 20.70 -27.50
CA GLN A 171 5.63 20.34 -28.83
C GLN A 171 5.18 18.92 -29.27
N TYR A 172 4.83 18.04 -28.33
CA TYR A 172 4.48 16.64 -28.59
C TYR A 172 3.09 16.24 -28.06
N PHE A 173 2.62 16.89 -27.00
CA PHE A 173 1.43 16.48 -26.25
C PHE A 173 0.52 17.66 -25.87
N GLU A 174 -0.76 17.35 -25.69
CA GLU A 174 -1.80 18.26 -25.23
C GLU A 174 -2.51 17.66 -23.99
N LEU A 175 -2.82 18.51 -23.02
CA LEU A 175 -3.59 18.16 -21.82
C LEU A 175 -5.07 18.44 -22.03
N SER A 176 -5.95 17.59 -21.49
CA SER A 176 -7.40 17.76 -21.59
C SER A 176 -7.88 19.12 -21.08
N SER A 177 -8.95 19.64 -21.69
CA SER A 177 -9.64 20.86 -21.23
C SER A 177 -10.34 20.68 -19.90
N ASP A 178 -10.61 19.43 -19.49
CA ASP A 178 -11.25 19.11 -18.22
C ASP A 178 -10.34 19.38 -17.01
N ILE A 179 -9.01 19.42 -17.23
CA ILE A 179 -8.03 19.75 -16.20
C ILE A 179 -8.14 21.22 -15.85
N THR A 180 -8.50 21.50 -14.59
CA THR A 180 -8.66 22.87 -14.07
C THR A 180 -7.36 23.66 -14.14
N THR A 181 -7.43 24.99 -14.09
CA THR A 181 -6.23 25.84 -14.11
C THR A 181 -5.26 25.50 -12.98
N ARG A 182 -5.77 25.23 -11.77
CA ARG A 182 -4.93 24.90 -10.61
C ARG A 182 -4.26 23.54 -10.76
N ASP A 183 -5.00 22.55 -11.28
CA ASP A 183 -4.43 21.24 -11.57
C ASP A 183 -3.33 21.34 -12.65
N ARG A 184 -3.60 22.12 -13.69
CA ARG A 184 -2.65 22.39 -14.78
C ARG A 184 -1.38 23.06 -14.25
N ASP A 185 -1.50 24.07 -13.39
CA ASP A 185 -0.37 24.74 -12.75
C ASP A 185 0.49 23.75 -11.93
N GLY A 186 -0.15 22.81 -11.22
CA GLY A 186 0.55 21.76 -10.46
C GLY A 186 1.33 20.82 -11.37
N VAL A 187 0.72 20.37 -12.47
CA VAL A 187 1.37 19.52 -13.48
C VAL A 187 2.53 20.27 -14.14
N HIS A 188 2.32 21.51 -14.57
CA HIS A 188 3.33 22.36 -15.23
C HIS A 188 4.58 22.57 -14.37
N LYS A 189 4.38 23.01 -13.11
CA LYS A 189 5.50 23.25 -12.19
C LYS A 189 6.26 21.96 -11.88
N THR A 190 5.56 20.86 -11.71
CA THR A 190 6.19 19.57 -11.44
C THR A 190 6.98 19.07 -12.65
N PHE A 191 6.37 19.09 -13.84
CA PHE A 191 7.02 18.71 -15.09
C PHE A 191 8.28 19.56 -15.33
N SER A 192 8.19 20.89 -15.15
CA SER A 192 9.33 21.81 -15.25
C SER A 192 10.45 21.43 -14.27
N GLY A 193 10.12 21.11 -13.01
CA GLY A 193 11.08 20.62 -12.02
C GLY A 193 11.75 19.31 -12.43
N LEU A 194 10.98 18.32 -12.88
CA LEU A 194 11.50 17.03 -13.35
C LEU A 194 12.40 17.18 -14.58
N MET A 195 12.02 18.02 -15.54
CA MET A 195 12.85 18.33 -16.70
C MET A 195 14.20 18.91 -16.28
N LYS A 196 14.23 19.85 -15.31
CA LYS A 196 15.48 20.43 -14.82
C LYS A 196 16.37 19.39 -14.12
N LEU A 197 15.78 18.46 -13.39
CA LEU A 197 16.51 17.42 -12.66
C LEU A 197 17.09 16.35 -13.60
N ILE A 198 16.32 15.88 -14.57
CA ILE A 198 16.69 14.74 -15.43
C ILE A 198 17.32 15.17 -16.76
N HIS A 199 16.82 16.26 -17.35
CA HIS A 199 17.27 16.80 -18.63
C HIS A 199 17.62 18.30 -18.51
N PRO A 200 18.68 18.65 -17.76
CA PRO A 200 18.98 20.04 -17.42
C PRO A 200 19.23 20.94 -18.64
N THR A 201 19.68 20.37 -19.76
CA THR A 201 19.86 21.05 -21.05
C THR A 201 18.53 21.49 -21.69
N GLY A 202 17.40 20.95 -21.23
CA GLY A 202 16.08 21.15 -21.82
C GLY A 202 15.84 20.33 -23.10
N GLU A 203 16.75 19.41 -23.43
CA GLU A 203 16.67 18.49 -24.57
C GLU A 203 16.34 17.07 -24.09
N ALA A 204 15.25 16.51 -24.59
CA ALA A 204 14.79 15.16 -24.27
C ALA A 204 13.99 14.59 -25.44
N SER A 205 14.00 13.27 -25.60
CA SER A 205 13.20 12.59 -26.62
C SER A 205 11.70 12.69 -26.30
N LYS A 206 10.85 12.48 -27.31
CA LYS A 206 9.39 12.43 -27.12
C LYS A 206 8.97 11.47 -26.00
N LYS A 207 9.61 10.29 -25.94
CA LYS A 207 9.30 9.26 -24.94
C LYS A 207 9.70 9.69 -23.53
N GLU A 208 10.88 10.29 -23.37
CA GLU A 208 11.32 10.79 -22.06
C GLU A 208 10.41 11.92 -21.56
N ILE A 209 10.04 12.85 -22.44
CA ILE A 209 9.08 13.91 -22.12
C ILE A 209 7.72 13.33 -21.72
N GLU A 210 7.24 12.30 -22.43
CA GLU A 210 6.00 11.62 -22.08
C GLU A 210 6.06 11.00 -20.68
N THR A 211 7.17 10.32 -20.34
CA THR A 211 7.36 9.74 -19.02
C THR A 211 7.32 10.81 -17.92
N LEU A 212 8.04 11.93 -18.11
CA LEU A 212 8.02 13.02 -17.12
C LEU A 212 6.63 13.68 -17.00
N LEU A 213 5.91 13.81 -18.12
CA LEU A 213 4.56 14.35 -18.14
C LEU A 213 3.58 13.42 -17.42
N GLN A 214 3.64 12.12 -17.68
CA GLN A 214 2.83 11.11 -17.00
C GLN A 214 3.06 11.15 -15.49
N THR A 215 4.32 11.17 -15.03
CA THR A 215 4.63 11.28 -13.59
C THR A 215 4.03 12.55 -12.99
N ALA A 216 4.19 13.70 -13.65
CA ALA A 216 3.63 14.97 -13.16
C ALA A 216 2.09 14.95 -13.06
N ILE A 217 1.43 14.35 -14.06
CA ILE A 217 -0.03 14.16 -14.07
C ILE A 217 -0.45 13.22 -12.93
N GLU A 218 0.22 12.08 -12.78
CA GLU A 218 -0.09 11.06 -11.78
C GLU A 218 -0.04 11.63 -10.36
N GLY A 219 1.04 12.33 -10.01
CA GLY A 219 1.17 12.87 -8.66
C GLY A 219 0.19 14.01 -8.36
N ARG A 220 -0.27 14.76 -9.36
CA ARG A 220 -1.35 15.74 -9.19
C ARG A 220 -2.72 15.07 -9.12
N ARG A 221 -2.97 14.05 -9.95
CA ARG A 221 -4.18 13.23 -9.89
C ARG A 221 -4.35 12.61 -8.51
N ARG A 222 -3.28 12.06 -7.93
CA ARG A 222 -3.29 11.48 -6.58
C ARG A 222 -3.82 12.49 -5.54
N VAL A 223 -3.40 13.75 -5.59
CA VAL A 223 -3.95 14.82 -4.71
C VAL A 223 -5.44 15.03 -4.98
N LYS A 224 -5.84 15.13 -6.25
CA LYS A 224 -7.22 15.43 -6.63
C LYS A 224 -8.20 14.30 -6.30
N ASP A 225 -7.78 13.06 -6.49
CA ASP A 225 -8.60 11.88 -6.18
C ASP A 225 -8.83 11.76 -4.67
N GLN A 226 -7.86 12.12 -3.83
CA GLN A 226 -8.08 12.21 -2.37
C GLN A 226 -8.98 13.40 -2.00
N LEU A 227 -8.88 14.54 -2.67
CA LEU A 227 -9.79 15.67 -2.42
C LEU A 227 -11.25 15.30 -2.66
N ILE A 228 -11.54 14.53 -3.72
CA ILE A 228 -12.89 14.05 -4.03
C ILE A 228 -13.39 13.07 -2.95
N ARG A 229 -12.49 12.28 -2.36
CA ARG A 229 -12.81 11.40 -1.22
C ARG A 229 -13.14 12.18 0.04
N ILE A 230 -12.38 13.26 0.31
CA ILE A 230 -12.56 14.10 1.50
C ILE A 230 -13.80 15.01 1.36
N ASP A 231 -14.05 15.54 0.17
CA ASP A 231 -15.15 16.46 -0.14
C ASP A 231 -15.95 15.96 -1.35
N SER A 232 -17.08 15.31 -1.05
CA SER A 232 -17.99 14.74 -2.04
C SER A 232 -18.69 15.78 -2.93
N THR A 233 -18.56 17.07 -2.63
CA THR A 233 -19.10 18.15 -3.48
C THR A 233 -18.18 18.48 -4.66
N MET A 234 -16.93 18.00 -4.65
CA MET A 234 -15.99 18.23 -5.73
C MET A 234 -16.34 17.43 -7.00
N VAL A 235 -16.18 18.09 -8.15
CA VAL A 235 -16.38 17.45 -9.46
C VAL A 235 -15.14 16.62 -9.81
N PRO A 236 -15.31 15.35 -10.22
CA PRO A 236 -14.22 14.53 -10.74
C PRO A 236 -13.56 15.16 -11.96
N VAL A 237 -12.23 15.13 -12.01
CA VAL A 237 -11.43 15.67 -13.11
C VAL A 237 -10.80 14.52 -13.88
N LYS A 238 -10.92 14.56 -15.21
CA LYS A 238 -10.28 13.59 -16.10
C LYS A 238 -8.85 14.02 -16.40
N PHE A 239 -7.89 13.36 -15.77
CA PHE A 239 -6.47 13.56 -16.04
C PHE A 239 -6.04 12.78 -17.28
N GLU A 240 -6.27 13.41 -18.44
CA GLU A 240 -5.97 12.86 -19.75
C GLU A 240 -5.00 13.75 -20.52
N TYR A 241 -4.13 13.12 -21.30
CA TYR A 241 -3.27 13.77 -22.27
C TYR A 241 -3.30 13.02 -23.60
N ARG A 242 -2.94 13.67 -24.70
CA ARG A 242 -2.80 13.02 -26.00
C ARG A 242 -1.55 13.49 -26.70
N SER A 243 -1.03 12.69 -27.62
CA SER A 243 -0.10 13.23 -28.61
C SER A 243 -0.85 14.14 -29.59
N LEU A 244 -0.17 15.13 -30.19
CA LEU A 244 -0.79 16.02 -31.17
C LEU A 244 -1.44 15.22 -32.31
N GLY A 245 -2.77 15.24 -32.38
CA GLY A 245 -3.57 14.47 -33.35
C GLY A 245 -3.80 12.99 -33.03
N GLY A 246 -3.36 12.52 -31.86
CA GLY A 246 -3.59 11.16 -31.36
C GLY A 246 -4.85 11.01 -30.50
N GLU A 247 -5.04 9.81 -29.97
CA GLU A 247 -6.11 9.49 -29.01
C GLU A 247 -5.78 9.99 -27.61
N TRP A 248 -6.83 10.20 -26.80
CA TRP A 248 -6.71 10.57 -25.39
C TRP A 248 -6.29 9.37 -24.54
N THR A 249 -5.26 9.56 -23.73
CA THR A 249 -4.74 8.60 -22.77
C THR A 249 -5.01 9.11 -21.35
N SER A 250 -5.73 8.33 -20.56
CA SER A 250 -5.92 8.58 -19.12
C SER A 250 -4.72 8.08 -18.33
N VAL A 251 -4.24 8.88 -17.38
CA VAL A 251 -3.14 8.51 -16.47
C VAL A 251 -3.75 8.03 -15.15
N THR A 252 -3.57 6.76 -14.81
CA THR A 252 -3.97 6.17 -13.52
C THR A 252 -2.89 6.37 -12.45
N THR A 253 -3.24 6.18 -11.18
CA THR A 253 -2.25 6.09 -10.09
C THR A 253 -2.04 4.62 -9.71
N LEU A 254 -0.88 4.28 -9.16
CA LEU A 254 -0.57 2.91 -8.77
C LEU A 254 -1.64 2.30 -7.86
N GLU A 255 -2.18 3.07 -6.92
CA GLU A 255 -3.20 2.61 -5.99
C GLU A 255 -4.53 2.27 -6.69
N ALA A 256 -4.85 2.98 -7.77
CA ALA A 256 -6.02 2.70 -8.59
C ALA A 256 -5.87 1.41 -9.38
N ASP A 257 -4.64 1.10 -9.82
CA ASP A 257 -4.32 -0.09 -10.60
C ASP A 257 -4.18 -1.34 -9.71
N GLU A 258 -3.56 -1.22 -8.54
CA GLU A 258 -3.37 -2.32 -7.58
C GLU A 258 -4.64 -2.65 -6.78
N PHE A 259 -5.44 -1.63 -6.45
CA PHE A 259 -6.62 -1.78 -5.59
C PHE A 259 -7.88 -1.16 -6.23
N PRO A 260 -8.28 -1.56 -7.46
CA PRO A 260 -9.40 -0.92 -8.18
C PRO A 260 -10.73 -0.97 -7.41
N GLU A 261 -10.98 -2.06 -6.69
CA GLU A 261 -12.18 -2.25 -5.88
C GLU A 261 -12.23 -1.33 -4.65
N LEU A 262 -11.08 -0.91 -4.12
CA LEU A 262 -11.00 0.00 -2.97
C LEU A 262 -10.87 1.46 -3.43
N TYR A 263 -10.27 1.68 -4.60
CA TYR A 263 -10.00 3.02 -5.13
C TYR A 263 -11.27 3.73 -5.63
N GLY A 264 -12.25 3.00 -6.13
CA GLY A 264 -13.52 3.55 -6.62
C GLY A 264 -14.59 3.82 -5.55
N VAL A 265 -14.37 3.39 -4.30
CA VAL A 265 -15.33 3.57 -3.22
C VAL A 265 -15.18 4.97 -2.65
N SER A 266 -15.76 5.97 -3.31
CA SER A 266 -16.28 7.14 -2.60
C SER A 266 -17.41 6.65 -1.72
N ASP A 267 -17.48 7.08 -0.46
CA ASP A 267 -18.47 6.69 0.55
C ASP A 267 -19.92 7.09 0.17
N THR A 268 -20.46 6.46 -0.86
CA THR A 268 -21.87 6.46 -1.24
C THR A 268 -22.47 5.14 -0.78
N GLY A 269 -22.76 5.01 0.52
CA GLY A 269 -23.35 3.75 1.00
C GLY A 269 -23.66 3.59 2.48
N SER A 270 -23.74 4.65 3.30
CA SER A 270 -24.38 4.58 4.62
C SER A 270 -25.83 5.07 4.58
N SER A 271 -26.59 4.75 3.54
CA SER A 271 -28.05 4.83 3.60
C SER A 271 -28.58 3.56 4.25
N LEU A 272 -28.83 3.68 5.56
CA LEU A 272 -29.75 2.84 6.32
C LEU A 272 -30.93 2.38 5.45
N GLU A 273 -31.06 1.06 5.32
CA GLU A 273 -32.30 0.42 4.91
C GLU A 273 -33.43 0.93 5.82
N SER A 274 -34.20 1.88 5.32
CA SER A 274 -35.52 2.18 5.85
C SER A 274 -36.51 1.82 4.74
N GLY A 275 -37.06 0.62 4.88
CA GLY A 275 -38.20 0.19 4.10
C GLY A 275 -39.35 1.17 4.30
N VAL A 276 -39.75 1.82 3.21
CA VAL A 276 -41.07 2.43 3.10
C VAL A 276 -41.63 2.00 1.76
N GLU A 277 -42.47 0.97 1.81
CA GLU A 277 -43.43 0.67 0.76
C GLU A 277 -44.27 1.93 0.50
N SER A 278 -44.30 2.38 -0.74
CA SER A 278 -45.37 3.26 -1.21
C SER A 278 -45.93 2.70 -2.52
N SER A 279 -47.06 2.05 -2.35
CA SER A 279 -48.01 1.65 -3.38
C SER A 279 -48.49 2.85 -4.20
N SER A 280 -48.46 2.73 -5.53
CA SER A 280 -49.47 3.37 -6.37
C SER A 280 -49.68 2.56 -7.66
N GLU A 281 -50.80 1.85 -7.68
CA GLU A 281 -51.45 1.39 -8.91
C GLU A 281 -52.05 2.61 -9.64
N SER A 282 -51.95 2.65 -10.97
CA SER A 282 -53.13 2.58 -11.84
C SER A 282 -52.79 2.68 -13.34
N ASN A 283 -53.16 1.59 -14.03
CA ASN A 283 -53.92 1.49 -15.29
C ASN A 283 -53.53 2.29 -16.55
N GLY A 284 -53.42 1.53 -17.66
CA GLY A 284 -53.89 2.01 -18.97
C GLY A 284 -53.35 1.28 -20.20
N GLU A 285 -53.87 0.08 -20.45
CA GLU A 285 -54.09 -0.61 -21.74
C GLU A 285 -53.44 -0.07 -23.04
N SER A 286 -52.82 -0.96 -23.83
CA SER A 286 -53.50 -1.67 -24.94
C SER A 286 -52.52 -2.45 -25.85
N ASN A 287 -52.89 -3.71 -26.14
CA ASN A 287 -52.80 -4.51 -27.38
C ASN A 287 -51.60 -4.27 -28.35
N THR A 288 -50.90 -5.29 -28.86
CA THR A 288 -51.42 -6.45 -29.62
C THR A 288 -50.39 -7.59 -29.75
N ASP A 289 -50.92 -8.81 -29.79
CA ASP A 289 -50.36 -10.06 -30.32
C ASP A 289 -49.42 -9.93 -31.54
N SER A 290 -48.35 -10.75 -31.55
CA SER A 290 -48.19 -11.76 -32.61
C SER A 290 -47.12 -12.80 -32.24
N THR A 291 -47.60 -14.03 -32.17
CA THR A 291 -46.90 -15.30 -32.17
C THR A 291 -46.15 -15.53 -33.48
N SER A 292 -44.95 -16.13 -33.40
CA SER A 292 -44.57 -17.19 -34.34
C SER A 292 -43.42 -18.04 -33.78
N ASP A 293 -43.75 -19.32 -33.59
CA ASP A 293 -42.86 -20.46 -33.42
C ASP A 293 -41.97 -20.70 -34.65
N GLY A 294 -40.87 -21.44 -34.44
CA GLY A 294 -40.20 -22.19 -35.51
C GLY A 294 -38.67 -22.23 -35.35
N GLN A 295 -38.15 -23.15 -34.53
CA GLN A 295 -37.59 -24.43 -34.98
C GLN A 295 -36.22 -24.36 -35.70
N SER A 296 -35.20 -24.81 -34.95
CA SER A 296 -34.19 -25.83 -35.30
C SER A 296 -33.47 -25.79 -36.66
N SER A 297 -32.12 -25.77 -36.59
CA SER A 297 -31.29 -26.72 -37.34
C SER A 297 -29.87 -26.82 -36.74
N ALA A 298 -29.55 -27.99 -36.20
CA ALA A 298 -28.18 -28.48 -35.96
C ALA A 298 -27.56 -29.02 -37.27
N ILE A 299 -26.27 -29.46 -37.20
CA ILE A 299 -25.40 -30.23 -38.15
C ILE A 299 -24.15 -29.39 -38.53
N LEU A 300 -22.85 -29.73 -38.37
CA LEU A 300 -21.98 -30.93 -38.10
C LEU A 300 -20.60 -30.39 -37.59
N SER A 301 -19.89 -30.98 -36.60
CA SER A 301 -18.92 -32.11 -36.66
C SER A 301 -17.76 -31.89 -37.66
N ALA A 302 -16.45 -32.12 -37.43
CA ALA A 302 -15.71 -33.07 -36.59
C ALA A 302 -14.22 -32.65 -36.43
N GLY A 303 -13.48 -33.27 -35.50
CA GLY A 303 -12.00 -33.25 -35.54
C GLY A 303 -11.27 -33.74 -34.28
N SER A 304 -11.51 -34.97 -33.84
CA SER A 304 -10.76 -35.65 -32.78
C SER A 304 -9.62 -36.52 -33.35
N VAL A 305 -8.46 -36.58 -32.67
CA VAL A 305 -7.51 -37.70 -32.79
C VAL A 305 -7.03 -38.11 -31.39
N SER A 306 -7.09 -39.42 -31.12
CA SER A 306 -6.70 -40.09 -29.87
C SER A 306 -5.45 -40.95 -30.06
N ALA A 307 -4.68 -41.15 -29.00
CA ALA A 307 -3.85 -42.34 -28.70
C ALA A 307 -3.35 -42.20 -27.24
N GLU A 308 -3.18 -43.18 -26.37
CA GLU A 308 -3.56 -44.60 -26.27
C GLU A 308 -3.33 -44.98 -24.78
N LYS A 309 -4.03 -46.01 -24.29
CA LYS A 309 -3.94 -46.51 -22.91
C LYS A 309 -2.80 -47.50 -22.76
N PHE A 310 -2.04 -47.40 -21.67
CA PHE A 310 -1.36 -48.55 -21.05
C PHE A 310 -1.89 -48.74 -19.63
N ALA A 311 -2.45 -49.91 -19.36
CA ALA A 311 -2.92 -50.34 -18.06
C ALA A 311 -1.77 -51.00 -17.28
N VAL A 312 -1.56 -50.58 -16.03
CA VAL A 312 -0.91 -51.42 -15.01
C VAL A 312 -1.85 -51.50 -13.81
N THR A 313 -2.09 -52.74 -13.43
CA THR A 313 -3.01 -53.24 -12.42
C THR A 313 -2.60 -52.86 -10.99
N GLY A 314 -3.58 -52.34 -10.24
CA GLY A 314 -3.89 -52.75 -8.86
C GLY A 314 -2.90 -52.45 -7.74
N THR A 315 -3.13 -51.36 -7.02
CA THR A 315 -3.13 -51.34 -5.54
C THR A 315 -4.19 -50.34 -5.07
N ALA A 316 -4.95 -50.71 -4.04
CA ALA A 316 -6.14 -49.99 -3.59
C ALA A 316 -5.80 -48.53 -3.19
N ALA A 317 -6.38 -47.57 -3.90
CA ALA A 317 -6.17 -46.15 -3.68
C ALA A 317 -6.88 -45.67 -2.40
N ALA A 318 -6.09 -45.34 -1.38
CA ALA A 318 -6.53 -44.50 -0.28
C ALA A 318 -6.86 -43.10 -0.83
N LYS A 319 -8.03 -42.55 -0.47
CA LYS A 319 -8.46 -41.20 -0.90
C LYS A 319 -7.40 -40.15 -0.54
N PRO A 320 -7.08 -39.20 -1.43
CA PRO A 320 -6.16 -38.10 -1.11
C PRO A 320 -6.75 -37.22 0.00
N PHE A 321 -5.92 -36.85 0.98
CA PHE A 321 -6.31 -35.93 2.08
C PHE A 321 -6.89 -34.62 1.55
N ALA A 322 -6.39 -34.17 0.40
CA ALA A 322 -6.81 -32.96 -0.29
C ALA A 322 -8.33 -32.97 -0.58
N ALA A 323 -8.97 -34.13 -0.74
CA ALA A 323 -10.42 -34.21 -0.94
C ALA A 323 -11.24 -33.85 0.32
N VAL A 324 -10.63 -33.82 1.50
CA VAL A 324 -11.28 -33.29 2.72
C VAL A 324 -11.32 -31.76 2.69
N PHE A 325 -10.41 -31.13 1.93
CA PHE A 325 -10.14 -29.70 1.92
C PHE A 325 -10.25 -29.06 0.52
N SER A 326 -10.85 -29.73 -0.47
CA SER A 326 -11.08 -29.11 -1.79
C SER A 326 -12.04 -27.93 -1.65
N ALA A 327 -11.66 -26.84 -2.31
CA ALA A 327 -12.43 -25.61 -2.44
C ALA A 327 -13.63 -25.87 -3.33
N ASP A 328 -14.81 -25.96 -2.71
CA ASP A 328 -16.11 -25.79 -3.34
C ASP A 328 -16.84 -24.72 -2.51
N GLU A 329 -17.30 -23.68 -3.20
CA GLU A 329 -17.64 -22.34 -2.69
C GLU A 329 -18.94 -22.20 -1.87
N GLU A 330 -19.63 -23.28 -1.49
CA GLU A 330 -20.88 -23.16 -0.72
C GLU A 330 -20.70 -23.55 0.75
N LYS A 331 -20.53 -22.52 1.60
CA LYS A 331 -20.77 -22.52 3.07
C LYS A 331 -20.30 -23.78 3.83
N LYS A 332 -19.02 -24.14 3.76
CA LYS A 332 -18.44 -25.12 4.70
C LYS A 332 -18.36 -24.52 6.11
N LYS A 333 -19.28 -24.92 7.00
CA LYS A 333 -19.08 -24.79 8.45
C LYS A 333 -17.74 -25.44 8.81
N LEU A 334 -16.80 -24.65 9.31
CA LEU A 334 -15.50 -25.10 9.79
C LEU A 334 -15.69 -26.21 10.83
N LYS A 335 -14.87 -27.26 10.74
CA LYS A 335 -15.03 -28.47 11.57
C LYS A 335 -14.09 -28.43 12.76
N THR A 336 -14.61 -28.65 13.95
CA THR A 336 -13.80 -29.00 15.12
C THR A 336 -13.41 -30.48 15.06
N GLY A 337 -12.27 -30.83 15.65
CA GLY A 337 -11.83 -32.22 15.71
C GLY A 337 -10.31 -32.40 15.85
N HIS A 338 -9.92 -33.60 16.27
CA HIS A 338 -8.53 -34.06 16.31
C HIS A 338 -8.23 -34.87 15.05
N TYR A 339 -7.10 -34.55 14.42
CA TYR A 339 -6.63 -35.21 13.21
C TYR A 339 -5.20 -35.66 13.39
N LYS A 340 -4.94 -36.92 13.06
CA LYS A 340 -3.60 -37.50 13.03
C LYS A 340 -3.14 -37.67 11.59
N ILE A 341 -1.97 -37.13 11.26
CA ILE A 341 -1.39 -37.17 9.92
C ILE A 341 -0.17 -38.10 9.95
N PRO A 342 -0.18 -39.20 9.16
CA PRO A 342 0.93 -40.14 9.12
C PRO A 342 2.15 -39.53 8.40
N GLU A 343 3.32 -40.06 8.74
CA GLU A 343 4.58 -39.66 8.12
C GLU A 343 4.63 -39.94 6.60
N GLY A 344 5.39 -39.11 5.87
CA GLY A 344 5.66 -39.27 4.45
C GLY A 344 4.56 -38.78 3.52
N ARG A 345 3.43 -38.29 4.07
CA ARG A 345 2.28 -37.80 3.29
C ARG A 345 2.63 -36.50 2.56
N LYS A 346 2.14 -36.37 1.32
CA LYS A 346 2.22 -35.16 0.50
C LYS A 346 0.83 -34.51 0.36
N GLY A 347 0.78 -33.27 -0.13
CA GLY A 347 -0.46 -32.51 -0.33
C GLY A 347 -0.96 -31.78 0.91
N VAL A 348 -0.15 -31.71 1.97
CA VAL A 348 -0.42 -30.92 3.18
C VAL A 348 0.27 -29.57 3.02
N SER A 349 -0.44 -28.48 3.36
CA SER A 349 0.08 -27.11 3.34
C SER A 349 -0.61 -26.28 4.42
N TYR A 350 0.00 -25.18 4.81
CA TYR A 350 -0.60 -24.23 5.75
C TYR A 350 -1.86 -23.59 5.20
N ASP A 351 -1.93 -23.31 3.89
CA ASP A 351 -3.14 -22.84 3.22
C ASP A 351 -4.35 -23.75 3.53
N ILE A 352 -4.13 -25.08 3.53
CA ILE A 352 -5.16 -26.06 3.82
C ILE A 352 -5.42 -26.21 5.34
N LEU A 353 -4.37 -26.21 6.15
CA LEU A 353 -4.48 -26.46 7.59
C LEU A 353 -5.04 -25.27 8.36
N PHE A 354 -4.61 -24.06 8.00
CA PHE A 354 -4.85 -22.85 8.79
C PHE A 354 -5.73 -21.85 8.05
N GLY A 355 -5.59 -21.72 6.72
CA GLY A 355 -6.28 -20.71 5.91
C GLY A 355 -7.77 -20.54 6.25
N PRO A 356 -8.59 -21.60 6.25
CA PRO A 356 -10.01 -21.50 6.58
C PRO A 356 -10.31 -21.04 8.02
N TYR A 357 -9.42 -21.32 8.98
CA TYR A 357 -9.62 -21.03 10.41
C TYR A 357 -9.09 -19.67 10.83
N ILE A 358 -8.18 -19.08 10.05
CA ILE A 358 -7.61 -17.75 10.28
C ILE A 358 -8.30 -16.67 9.44
N ALA A 359 -9.11 -17.04 8.45
CA ALA A 359 -9.84 -16.11 7.60
C ALA A 359 -10.72 -15.17 8.44
N GLY A 360 -10.56 -13.86 8.22
CA GLY A 360 -11.28 -12.80 8.94
C GLY A 360 -10.78 -12.49 10.35
N ALA A 361 -9.68 -13.11 10.81
CA ALA A 361 -9.05 -12.77 12.08
C ALA A 361 -8.18 -11.52 11.96
N ASN A 362 -8.32 -10.57 12.89
CA ASN A 362 -7.48 -9.37 12.94
C ASN A 362 -6.29 -9.56 13.88
N ARG A 363 -6.41 -10.45 14.87
CA ARG A 363 -5.32 -10.82 15.78
C ARG A 363 -5.13 -12.33 15.86
N ILE A 364 -3.92 -12.78 15.58
CA ILE A 364 -3.52 -14.19 15.60
C ILE A 364 -2.34 -14.35 16.55
N GLU A 365 -2.49 -15.18 17.56
CA GLU A 365 -1.45 -15.51 18.54
C GLU A 365 -0.89 -16.90 18.21
N LEU A 366 0.37 -16.96 17.80
CA LEU A 366 1.12 -18.17 17.48
C LEU A 366 2.11 -18.45 18.61
N VAL A 367 1.88 -19.53 19.34
CA VAL A 367 2.83 -20.06 20.32
C VAL A 367 3.59 -21.22 19.68
N ASP A 368 4.90 -21.03 19.48
CA ASP A 368 5.80 -22.10 19.04
C ASP A 368 7.18 -21.92 19.71
N PRO A 369 7.53 -22.77 20.69
CA PRO A 369 8.80 -22.64 21.43
C PRO A 369 10.06 -22.86 20.58
N TYR A 370 9.94 -23.33 19.35
CA TYR A 370 11.08 -23.85 18.58
C TYR A 370 11.36 -23.04 17.32
N ILE A 371 11.08 -21.73 17.26
CA ILE A 371 11.50 -20.90 16.11
C ILE A 371 12.91 -20.35 16.38
N ARG A 372 13.94 -21.15 16.11
CA ARG A 372 15.36 -20.87 16.48
C ARG A 372 16.32 -20.85 15.28
N VAL A 373 16.05 -21.62 14.23
CA VAL A 373 16.95 -21.77 13.06
C VAL A 373 16.28 -21.45 11.73
N ALA A 374 17.08 -21.28 10.68
CA ALA A 374 16.65 -20.74 9.38
C ALA A 374 15.43 -21.46 8.74
N TYR A 375 15.37 -22.80 8.79
CA TYR A 375 14.22 -23.51 8.22
C TYR A 375 12.93 -23.32 9.03
N GLN A 376 13.03 -23.02 10.32
CA GLN A 376 11.89 -22.73 11.20
C GLN A 376 11.41 -21.29 10.97
N ALA A 377 12.34 -20.34 10.82
CA ALA A 377 12.03 -18.98 10.38
C ALA A 377 11.35 -18.98 9.00
N ARG A 378 11.79 -19.84 8.06
CA ARG A 378 11.11 -20.03 6.77
C ARG A 378 9.69 -20.57 6.95
N ASN A 379 9.49 -21.57 7.82
CA ASN A 379 8.16 -22.08 8.11
C ASN A 379 7.25 -21.00 8.72
N LEU A 380 7.80 -20.11 9.57
CA LEU A 380 7.06 -18.95 10.07
C LEU A 380 6.70 -17.99 8.94
N MET A 381 7.63 -17.67 8.04
CA MET A 381 7.33 -16.80 6.89
C MET A 381 6.23 -17.39 5.99
N GLU A 382 6.27 -18.70 5.71
CA GLU A 382 5.22 -19.38 4.94
C GLU A 382 3.86 -19.39 5.66
N PHE A 383 3.86 -19.39 7.00
CA PHE A 383 2.64 -19.20 7.79
C PHE A 383 2.11 -17.77 7.64
N ILE A 384 2.98 -16.76 7.71
CA ILE A 384 2.61 -15.35 7.50
C ILE A 384 2.08 -15.13 6.08
N GLU A 385 2.66 -15.76 5.06
CA GLU A 385 2.11 -15.77 3.69
C GLU A 385 0.70 -16.38 3.64
N THR A 386 0.45 -17.43 4.43
CA THR A 386 -0.89 -18.04 4.54
C THR A 386 -1.89 -17.07 5.16
N VAL A 387 -1.49 -16.34 6.21
CA VAL A 387 -2.29 -15.27 6.81
C VAL A 387 -2.58 -14.17 5.78
N ALA A 388 -1.57 -13.73 5.03
CA ALA A 388 -1.70 -12.71 4.01
C ALA A 388 -2.67 -13.09 2.87
N LYS A 389 -2.71 -14.37 2.46
CA LYS A 389 -3.69 -14.87 1.48
C LYS A 389 -5.11 -14.98 2.02
N ALA A 390 -5.27 -15.22 3.33
CA ALA A 390 -6.56 -15.44 3.96
C ALA A 390 -7.24 -14.14 4.41
N LYS A 391 -6.48 -13.04 4.52
CA LYS A 391 -7.03 -11.72 4.87
C LYS A 391 -7.61 -11.01 3.65
N ASP A 392 -8.55 -10.12 3.91
CA ASP A 392 -8.93 -9.08 2.97
C ASP A 392 -7.78 -8.07 2.86
N ALA A 393 -7.46 -7.59 1.65
CA ALA A 393 -6.34 -6.67 1.42
C ALA A 393 -6.44 -5.41 2.29
N SER A 394 -7.66 -4.97 2.59
CA SER A 394 -7.96 -3.77 3.39
C SER A 394 -7.84 -3.96 4.90
N GLN A 395 -7.70 -5.20 5.38
CA GLN A 395 -7.58 -5.49 6.80
C GLN A 395 -6.11 -5.53 7.23
N GLU A 396 -5.83 -4.86 8.35
CA GLU A 396 -4.56 -5.01 9.05
C GLU A 396 -4.68 -6.18 10.02
N VAL A 397 -3.76 -7.14 9.89
CA VAL A 397 -3.71 -8.33 10.73
C VAL A 397 -2.43 -8.28 11.55
N THR A 398 -2.57 -8.41 12.86
CA THR A 398 -1.47 -8.53 13.80
C THR A 398 -1.24 -10.00 14.14
N VAL A 399 -0.05 -10.49 13.88
CA VAL A 399 0.41 -11.82 14.28
C VAL A 399 1.36 -11.65 15.46
N VAL A 400 1.03 -12.24 16.60
CA VAL A 400 1.88 -12.25 17.80
C VAL A 400 2.55 -13.62 17.89
N LEU A 401 3.86 -13.66 17.66
CA LEU A 401 4.68 -14.85 17.85
C LEU A 401 5.20 -14.89 19.29
N ILE A 402 4.91 -15.97 20.00
CA ILE A 402 5.47 -16.27 21.31
C ILE A 402 6.42 -17.46 21.16
N THR A 403 7.72 -17.23 21.31
CA THR A 403 8.79 -18.24 21.11
C THR A 403 9.80 -18.26 22.27
N LYS A 404 10.66 -19.28 22.33
CA LYS A 404 11.79 -19.33 23.27
C LYS A 404 13.04 -18.76 22.64
N ILE A 405 13.84 -18.09 23.47
CA ILE A 405 15.22 -17.74 23.13
C ILE A 405 16.03 -19.05 22.97
N SER A 406 17.03 -19.03 22.09
CA SER A 406 17.96 -20.15 21.91
C SER A 406 18.86 -20.31 23.14
N ASP A 407 18.96 -21.53 23.65
CA ASP A 407 19.75 -21.85 24.85
C ASP A 407 21.22 -22.24 24.49
N GLU A 408 21.56 -22.30 23.20
CA GLU A 408 22.81 -22.86 22.65
C GLU A 408 23.94 -21.81 22.45
N GLY A 409 24.04 -20.83 23.37
CA GLY A 409 25.11 -19.83 23.39
C GLY A 409 24.80 -18.51 22.68
N SER A 410 25.61 -17.47 22.96
CA SER A 410 25.39 -16.09 22.51
C SER A 410 25.24 -15.94 20.99
N ASP A 411 26.04 -16.68 20.22
CA ASP A 411 26.06 -16.56 18.76
C ASP A 411 24.75 -17.05 18.12
N MET A 412 24.12 -18.07 18.69
CA MET A 412 22.87 -18.62 18.17
C MET A 412 21.67 -17.74 18.55
N VAL A 413 21.75 -17.03 19.69
CA VAL A 413 20.76 -16.00 20.07
C VAL A 413 20.78 -14.84 19.09
N SER A 414 21.97 -14.33 18.75
CA SER A 414 22.10 -13.25 17.76
C SER A 414 21.56 -13.67 16.39
N LYS A 415 21.91 -14.87 15.91
CA LYS A 415 21.39 -15.41 14.64
C LYS A 415 19.88 -15.59 14.63
N GLN A 416 19.29 -16.04 15.75
CA GLN A 416 17.85 -16.15 15.88
C GLN A 416 17.19 -14.77 15.77
N ALA A 417 17.74 -13.77 16.46
CA ALA A 417 17.23 -12.41 16.40
C ALA A 417 17.30 -11.82 14.98
N GLU A 418 18.43 -11.98 14.28
CA GLU A 418 18.60 -11.57 12.87
C GLU A 418 17.56 -12.23 11.96
N LEU A 419 17.39 -13.55 12.07
CA LEU A 419 16.39 -14.28 11.27
C LEU A 419 14.95 -13.81 11.52
N LEU A 420 14.63 -13.50 12.78
CA LEU A 420 13.29 -13.04 13.15
C LEU A 420 13.04 -11.59 12.73
N GLU A 421 14.08 -10.75 12.75
CA GLU A 421 14.04 -9.40 12.19
C GLU A 421 13.81 -9.43 10.67
N ASP A 422 14.50 -10.31 9.95
CA ASP A 422 14.27 -10.53 8.51
C ASP A 422 12.82 -10.95 8.22
N VAL A 423 12.27 -11.86 9.04
CA VAL A 423 10.86 -12.29 8.91
C VAL A 423 9.91 -11.13 9.23
N GLN A 424 10.20 -10.30 10.24
CA GLN A 424 9.38 -9.13 10.59
C GLN A 424 9.37 -8.08 9.48
N ASN A 425 10.53 -7.83 8.87
CA ASN A 425 10.66 -6.95 7.70
C ASN A 425 9.88 -7.50 6.50
N GLY A 426 9.98 -8.80 6.23
CA GLY A 426 9.21 -9.48 5.18
C GLY A 426 7.69 -9.43 5.42
N ALA A 427 7.25 -9.65 6.66
CA ALA A 427 5.84 -9.58 7.06
C ALA A 427 5.26 -8.17 6.86
N THR A 428 6.01 -7.14 7.23
CA THR A 428 5.62 -5.74 7.05
C THR A 428 5.37 -5.40 5.58
N LEU A 429 6.20 -5.95 4.68
CA LEU A 429 6.10 -5.72 3.24
C LEU A 429 4.81 -6.26 2.63
N ILE A 430 4.26 -7.33 3.19
CA ILE A 430 2.97 -7.92 2.79
C ILE A 430 1.79 -7.45 3.67
N GLY A 431 2.00 -6.39 4.46
CA GLY A 431 0.97 -5.75 5.27
C GLY A 431 0.51 -6.58 6.47
N ILE A 432 1.42 -7.35 7.08
CA ILE A 432 1.17 -8.07 8.35
C ILE A 432 2.07 -7.47 9.43
N ASN A 433 1.47 -7.05 10.55
CA ASN A 433 2.23 -6.61 11.71
C ASN A 433 2.66 -7.84 12.53
N LEU A 434 3.94 -8.18 12.50
CA LEU A 434 4.49 -9.28 13.30
C LEU A 434 5.08 -8.74 14.61
N GLU A 435 4.47 -9.10 15.73
CA GLU A 435 4.96 -8.83 17.08
C GLU A 435 5.65 -10.09 17.62
N ILE A 436 6.83 -9.94 18.22
CA ILE A 436 7.63 -11.07 18.72
C ILE A 436 7.81 -10.92 20.22
N GLU A 437 7.34 -11.93 20.95
CA GLU A 437 7.46 -12.04 22.40
C GLU A 437 8.27 -13.29 22.76
N TYR A 438 9.17 -13.14 23.73
CA TYR A 438 9.97 -14.25 24.25
C TYR A 438 9.41 -14.72 25.58
N SER A 439 9.21 -16.03 25.73
CA SER A 439 8.74 -16.64 26.96
C SER A 439 9.47 -17.95 27.27
N GLU A 440 10.02 -18.08 28.48
CA GLU A 440 10.74 -19.30 28.90
C GLU A 440 9.80 -20.41 29.40
N THR A 441 8.56 -20.08 29.74
CA THR A 441 7.61 -21.00 30.39
C THR A 441 6.71 -21.75 29.40
N ILE A 442 6.78 -21.43 28.11
CA ILE A 442 5.92 -22.06 27.08
C ILE A 442 6.45 -23.44 26.67
N HIS A 443 5.54 -24.40 26.60
CA HIS A 443 5.84 -25.76 26.12
C HIS A 443 4.85 -26.21 25.04
N ASP A 444 3.61 -25.76 25.14
CA ASP A 444 2.57 -26.07 24.19
C ASP A 444 2.77 -25.30 22.88
N ARG A 445 2.30 -25.88 21.77
CA ARG A 445 2.22 -25.18 20.48
C ARG A 445 0.78 -24.97 20.09
N SER A 446 0.43 -23.75 19.75
CA SER A 446 -0.94 -23.42 19.38
C SER A 446 -1.04 -22.16 18.53
N ILE A 447 -2.09 -22.10 17.72
CA ILE A 447 -2.53 -20.88 17.04
C ILE A 447 -3.88 -20.51 17.62
N LYS A 448 -4.01 -19.29 18.13
CA LYS A 448 -5.25 -18.74 18.65
C LYS A 448 -5.65 -17.52 17.83
N THR A 449 -6.93 -17.42 17.51
CA THR A 449 -7.50 -16.29 16.74
C THR A 449 -8.53 -15.56 17.59
N ASP A 450 -8.71 -14.27 17.32
CA ASP A 450 -9.78 -13.45 17.88
C ASP A 450 -11.19 -13.89 17.44
N THR A 451 -11.32 -14.57 16.30
CA THR A 451 -12.57 -15.22 15.85
C THR A 451 -12.98 -16.43 16.70
N GLY A 452 -12.16 -16.81 17.69
CA GLY A 452 -12.45 -17.85 18.68
C GLY A 452 -11.92 -19.23 18.31
N TRP A 453 -11.08 -19.38 17.29
CA TRP A 453 -10.42 -20.65 16.98
C TRP A 453 -9.15 -20.83 17.80
N LEU A 454 -8.99 -22.02 18.37
CA LEU A 454 -7.76 -22.53 18.95
C LEU A 454 -7.33 -23.79 18.18
N ILE A 455 -6.16 -23.74 17.57
CA ILE A 455 -5.55 -24.85 16.84
C ILE A 455 -4.35 -25.33 17.67
N SER A 456 -4.46 -26.51 18.27
CA SER A 456 -3.34 -27.13 18.98
C SER A 456 -2.50 -27.96 18.02
N LEU A 457 -1.18 -27.79 18.09
CA LEU A 457 -0.22 -28.36 17.15
C LEU A 457 0.72 -29.33 17.86
N GLY A 458 0.77 -30.58 17.42
CA GLY A 458 1.69 -31.57 17.98
C GLY A 458 3.16 -31.22 17.75
N ARG A 459 3.51 -30.56 16.64
CA ARG A 459 4.90 -30.21 16.25
C ARG A 459 5.13 -28.70 16.02
N GLY A 460 4.12 -27.87 16.27
CA GLY A 460 4.17 -26.47 15.88
C GLY A 460 4.17 -26.32 14.36
N LEU A 461 4.96 -25.38 13.84
CA LEU A 461 5.13 -25.18 12.41
C LEU A 461 6.16 -26.15 11.79
N ASP A 462 6.99 -26.87 12.56
CA ASP A 462 7.96 -27.84 12.02
C ASP A 462 7.33 -29.21 11.68
N ILE A 463 6.40 -29.21 10.71
CA ILE A 463 5.70 -30.41 10.24
C ILE A 463 6.35 -31.05 9.01
N PHE A 464 7.24 -30.38 8.30
CA PHE A 464 7.83 -30.88 7.05
C PHE A 464 9.13 -31.67 7.28
N GLN A 465 9.34 -32.71 6.49
CA GLN A 465 10.63 -33.41 6.40
C GLN A 465 11.66 -32.54 5.69
N GLN A 466 12.94 -32.83 5.92
CA GLN A 466 14.03 -32.15 5.23
C GLN A 466 13.95 -32.43 3.73
N PHE A 467 14.25 -31.41 2.93
CA PHE A 467 14.27 -31.49 1.47
C PHE A 467 15.42 -30.63 0.92
N ASP A 468 15.73 -30.81 -0.35
CA ASP A 468 16.77 -30.04 -1.03
C ASP A 468 16.35 -28.57 -1.17
N THR A 469 17.24 -27.65 -0.80
CA THR A 469 17.01 -26.20 -0.85
C THR A 469 17.60 -25.55 -2.09
N SER A 470 17.98 -26.34 -3.10
CA SER A 470 18.31 -25.84 -4.44
C SER A 470 17.22 -24.92 -4.99
N TRP A 471 17.61 -23.83 -5.66
CA TRP A 471 16.68 -22.83 -6.20
C TRP A 471 15.72 -23.40 -7.26
N PHE A 472 16.07 -24.54 -7.86
CA PHE A 472 15.25 -25.25 -8.84
C PHE A 472 14.33 -26.31 -8.22
N ASP A 473 14.38 -26.53 -6.90
CA ASP A 473 13.49 -27.48 -6.23
C ASP A 473 12.09 -26.88 -6.07
N PRO A 474 11.04 -27.45 -6.71
CA PRO A 474 9.68 -26.93 -6.59
C PRO A 474 9.12 -26.99 -5.16
N ARG A 475 9.66 -27.87 -4.30
CA ARG A 475 9.29 -27.96 -2.88
C ARG A 475 9.62 -26.67 -2.13
N LEU A 476 10.57 -25.87 -2.60
CA LEU A 476 10.93 -24.60 -1.98
C LEU A 476 9.75 -23.62 -1.99
N ARG A 477 8.97 -23.58 -3.08
CA ARG A 477 7.84 -22.64 -3.25
C ARG A 477 6.47 -23.27 -3.03
N GLN A 478 6.38 -24.60 -3.11
CA GLN A 478 5.10 -25.31 -3.01
C GLN A 478 5.15 -26.39 -1.93
N GLN A 479 4.57 -26.07 -0.77
CA GLN A 479 4.45 -26.97 0.38
C GLN A 479 3.75 -28.30 0.02
N ARG A 480 2.79 -28.28 -0.92
CA ARG A 480 2.05 -29.47 -1.36
C ARG A 480 2.94 -30.63 -1.83
N TYR A 481 4.15 -30.36 -2.31
CA TYR A 481 5.10 -31.39 -2.75
C TYR A 481 6.03 -31.91 -1.64
N ARG A 482 6.03 -31.29 -0.47
CA ARG A 482 6.83 -31.69 0.69
C ARG A 482 6.19 -32.91 1.37
N GLN A 483 7.04 -33.78 1.91
CA GLN A 483 6.61 -34.85 2.79
C GLN A 483 6.53 -34.30 4.22
N VAL A 484 5.49 -34.71 4.96
CA VAL A 484 5.33 -34.33 6.37
C VAL A 484 5.90 -35.38 7.30
N LYS A 485 6.39 -34.94 8.47
CA LYS A 485 6.66 -35.79 9.64
C LYS A 485 5.31 -36.25 10.23
N GLU A 486 5.28 -37.30 11.04
CA GLU A 486 4.06 -37.65 11.78
C GLU A 486 3.69 -36.52 12.76
N PHE A 487 2.44 -36.02 12.71
CA PHE A 487 1.96 -34.99 13.64
C PHE A 487 0.45 -35.10 13.89
N GLU A 488 0.02 -34.50 14.99
CA GLU A 488 -1.38 -34.35 15.35
C GLU A 488 -1.77 -32.88 15.35
N ILE A 489 -3.00 -32.58 14.95
CA ILE A 489 -3.57 -31.23 14.94
C ILE A 489 -5.00 -31.28 15.46
N THR A 490 -5.34 -30.38 16.38
CA THR A 490 -6.68 -30.30 16.97
C THR A 490 -7.27 -28.93 16.78
N TYR A 491 -8.47 -28.88 16.19
CA TYR A 491 -9.24 -27.65 16.00
C TYR A 491 -10.33 -27.56 17.06
N MET A 492 -10.30 -26.49 17.85
CA MET A 492 -11.24 -26.20 18.92
C MET A 492 -11.81 -24.80 18.73
N ARG A 493 -13.05 -24.61 19.18
CA ARG A 493 -13.67 -23.30 19.28
C ARG A 493 -13.70 -22.89 20.75
N GLN A 494 -12.98 -21.84 21.09
CA GLN A 494 -13.09 -21.21 22.41
C GLN A 494 -14.26 -20.24 22.40
N ALA A 495 -14.98 -20.16 23.52
CA ALA A 495 -15.94 -19.09 23.73
C ALA A 495 -15.18 -17.77 23.76
N VAL A 496 -15.45 -16.88 22.81
CA VAL A 496 -14.93 -15.51 22.84
C VAL A 496 -15.58 -14.85 24.06
N LYS A 497 -14.77 -14.34 25.00
CA LYS A 497 -15.30 -13.45 26.04
C LYS A 497 -15.65 -12.14 25.34
N GLU A 498 -16.94 -11.83 25.25
CA GLU A 498 -17.46 -10.51 24.85
C GLU A 498 -16.87 -9.39 25.72
#